data_AF-A0A5C1E797-F1
#
_entry.id   AF-A0A5C1E797-F1
#
_cell.length_a   1.000
_cell.length_b   1.000
_cell.length_c   1.000
_cell.angle_alpha   90.00
_cell.angle_beta   90.00
_cell.angle_gamma   90.00
#
_symmetry.space_group_name_H-M   'P 1'
#
loop_
_entity.id
_entity.type
_entity.pdbx_description
1 polymer ?
#
loop_
_entity_poly.entity_id
_entity_poly.type
_entity_poly.pdbx_seq_one_letter_code
_entity_poly.pdbx_strand_id
1 'polypeptide(L)'
;MPVKSLLTSNEKTLLNRAVEAELYASNFYRHLANQCQRLGYFGAQKYFQAEAGHEVEHYQALASFINDRGDVATVPTIEAPEDEITSLRDAIEAAFDTELQLERDYSDWYRRCDSEVTRQFLLQFLEIQRKAVGEFGDLIARLDRAGDDPCGLLLIDKELGE
;
A
#
# COMPACT_ATOMS: atom_id res chain seq x y z
N MET A 1 -3.67 -10.24 34.71
CA MET A 1 -2.60 -9.28 34.37
C MET A 1 -2.44 -9.32 32.86
N PRO A 2 -2.29 -8.18 32.16
CA PRO A 2 -2.03 -8.18 30.73
C PRO A 2 -0.70 -8.90 30.44
N VAL A 3 -0.59 -9.47 29.23
CA VAL A 3 0.65 -10.09 28.77
C VAL A 3 1.77 -9.06 28.81
N LYS A 4 2.96 -9.45 29.27
CA LYS A 4 4.13 -8.56 29.24
C LYS A 4 4.54 -8.35 27.79
N SER A 5 4.68 -7.09 27.37
CA SER A 5 5.17 -6.74 26.04
C SER A 5 6.53 -7.41 25.75
N LEU A 6 6.60 -8.05 24.59
CA LEU A 6 7.76 -8.75 24.03
C LEU A 6 8.45 -7.94 22.93
N LEU A 7 8.02 -6.70 22.71
CA LEU A 7 8.60 -5.76 21.75
C LEU A 7 9.54 -4.78 22.46
N THR A 8 10.68 -4.53 21.87
CA THR A 8 11.56 -3.43 22.26
C THR A 8 10.92 -2.08 21.94
N SER A 9 11.36 -1.00 22.59
CA SER A 9 10.87 0.35 22.27
C SER A 9 11.07 0.73 20.79
N ASN A 10 12.18 0.30 20.19
CA ASN A 10 12.46 0.54 18.78
C ASN A 10 11.46 -0.22 17.87
N GLU A 11 11.21 -1.50 18.12
CA GLU A 11 10.23 -2.27 17.34
C GLU A 11 8.82 -1.70 17.43
N LYS A 12 8.40 -1.22 18.61
CA LYS A 12 7.11 -0.54 18.77
C LYS A 12 7.02 0.69 17.88
N THR A 13 8.08 1.50 17.82
CA THR A 13 8.11 2.68 16.95
C THR A 13 8.03 2.28 15.47
N LEU A 14 8.81 1.29 15.04
CA LEU A 14 8.84 0.87 13.64
C LEU A 14 7.50 0.25 13.20
N LEU A 15 6.93 -0.64 14.01
CA LEU A 15 5.66 -1.30 13.68
C LEU A 15 4.48 -0.33 13.70
N ASN A 16 4.46 0.67 14.58
CA ASN A 16 3.42 1.71 14.54
C ASN A 16 3.57 2.64 13.32
N ARG A 17 4.78 2.87 12.82
CA ARG A 17 4.99 3.58 11.54
C ARG A 17 4.48 2.76 10.36
N ALA A 18 4.70 1.44 10.38
CA ALA A 18 4.11 0.55 9.38
C ALA A 18 2.59 0.62 9.40
N VAL A 19 1.97 0.58 10.59
CA VAL A 19 0.51 0.76 10.75
C VAL A 19 0.02 2.07 10.14
N GLU A 20 0.73 3.18 10.40
CA GLU A 20 0.39 4.48 9.83
C GLU A 20 0.50 4.48 8.29
N ALA A 21 1.58 3.87 7.75
CA ALA A 21 1.83 3.80 6.32
C ALA A 21 0.73 3.02 5.57
N GLU A 22 0.32 1.85 6.06
CA GLU A 22 -0.75 1.06 5.40
C GLU A 22 -2.10 1.78 5.47
N LEU A 23 -2.39 2.45 6.59
CA LEU A 23 -3.63 3.23 6.72
C LEU A 23 -3.61 4.46 5.80
N TYR A 24 -2.45 5.11 5.63
CA TYR A 24 -2.28 6.17 4.65
C TYR A 24 -2.48 5.64 3.23
N ALA A 25 -1.82 4.53 2.86
CA ALA A 25 -1.94 3.90 1.55
C ALA A 25 -3.41 3.53 1.24
N SER A 26 -4.14 2.97 2.21
CA SER A 26 -5.58 2.71 2.07
C SER A 26 -6.39 3.97 1.73
N ASN A 27 -6.11 5.09 2.41
CA ASN A 27 -6.80 6.35 2.13
C ASN A 27 -6.38 6.94 0.78
N PHE A 28 -5.09 6.84 0.43
CA PHE A 28 -4.56 7.24 -0.85
C PHE A 28 -5.22 6.48 -2.00
N TYR A 29 -5.35 5.16 -1.91
CA TYR A 29 -6.04 4.37 -2.93
C TYR A 29 -7.54 4.68 -3.05
N ARG A 30 -8.22 5.01 -1.95
CA ARG A 30 -9.59 5.55 -2.02
C ARG A 30 -9.64 6.87 -2.77
N HIS A 31 -8.66 7.74 -2.54
CA HIS A 31 -8.55 9.02 -3.23
C HIS A 31 -8.30 8.82 -4.73
N LEU A 32 -7.38 7.93 -5.11
CA LEU A 32 -7.15 7.53 -6.51
C LEU A 32 -8.44 6.99 -7.15
N ALA A 33 -9.14 6.06 -6.50
CA ALA A 33 -10.38 5.49 -7.02
C ALA A 33 -11.44 6.57 -7.31
N ASN A 34 -11.62 7.52 -6.38
CA ASN A 34 -12.55 8.63 -6.56
C ASN A 34 -12.19 9.49 -7.77
N GLN A 35 -10.90 9.77 -7.97
CA GLN A 35 -10.42 10.54 -9.11
C GLN A 35 -10.53 9.78 -10.43
N CYS A 36 -10.24 8.48 -10.46
CA CYS A 36 -10.44 7.62 -11.64
C CYS A 36 -11.90 7.60 -12.08
N GLN A 37 -12.85 7.52 -11.13
CA GLN A 37 -14.28 7.62 -11.44
C GLN A 37 -14.62 8.97 -12.10
N ARG A 38 -14.09 10.07 -11.56
CA ARG A 38 -14.29 11.43 -12.13
C ARG A 38 -13.74 11.54 -13.55
N LEU A 39 -12.66 10.83 -13.85
CA LEU A 39 -12.02 10.79 -15.17
C LEU A 39 -12.68 9.80 -16.15
N GLY A 40 -13.60 8.95 -15.69
CA GLY A 40 -14.31 7.97 -16.52
C GLY A 40 -13.60 6.61 -16.65
N TYR A 41 -12.58 6.34 -15.82
CA TYR A 41 -11.85 5.08 -15.76
C TYR A 41 -12.43 4.17 -14.67
N PHE A 42 -13.49 3.45 -15.02
CA PHE A 42 -14.28 2.68 -14.05
C PHE A 42 -13.61 1.36 -13.64
N GLY A 43 -12.78 0.78 -14.50
CA GLY A 43 -12.03 -0.41 -14.12
C GLY A 43 -10.89 -0.07 -13.18
N ALA A 44 -10.15 1.02 -13.43
CA ALA A 44 -9.16 1.55 -12.51
C ALA A 44 -9.79 2.00 -11.18
N GLN A 45 -11.00 2.57 -11.19
CA GLN A 45 -11.75 2.84 -9.97
C GLN A 45 -11.95 1.56 -9.15
N LYS A 46 -12.46 0.48 -9.76
CA LYS A 46 -12.70 -0.79 -9.07
C LYS A 46 -11.40 -1.38 -8.54
N TYR A 47 -10.33 -1.32 -9.34
CA TYR A 47 -9.00 -1.78 -8.97
C TYR A 47 -8.48 -1.08 -7.72
N PHE A 48 -8.43 0.26 -7.71
CA PHE A 48 -7.95 1.01 -6.55
C PHE A 48 -8.87 0.91 -5.31
N GLN A 49 -10.16 0.63 -5.49
CA GLN A 49 -11.03 0.28 -4.35
C GLN A 49 -10.63 -1.06 -3.71
N ALA A 50 -10.20 -2.03 -4.51
CA ALA A 50 -9.69 -3.30 -4.01
C ALA A 50 -8.35 -3.12 -3.28
N GLU A 51 -7.41 -2.38 -3.88
CA GLU A 51 -6.12 -2.05 -3.25
C GLU A 51 -6.31 -1.33 -1.91
N ALA A 52 -7.21 -0.36 -1.85
CA ALA A 52 -7.57 0.29 -0.59
C ALA A 52 -8.08 -0.69 0.48
N GLY A 53 -8.72 -1.78 0.07
CA GLY A 53 -9.16 -2.87 0.93
C GLY A 53 -7.99 -3.74 1.40
N HIS A 54 -7.11 -4.13 0.48
CA HIS A 54 -5.90 -4.91 0.78
C HIS A 54 -5.01 -4.20 1.82
N GLU A 55 -4.85 -2.88 1.71
CA GLU A 55 -4.06 -2.12 2.69
C GLU A 55 -4.66 -2.12 4.11
N VAL A 56 -5.99 -2.23 4.24
CA VAL A 56 -6.61 -2.42 5.56
C VAL A 56 -6.29 -3.81 6.12
N GLU A 57 -6.19 -4.83 5.27
CA GLU A 57 -5.77 -6.17 5.67
C GLU A 57 -4.31 -6.19 6.13
N HIS A 58 -3.42 -5.46 5.45
CA HIS A 58 -2.02 -5.26 5.84
C HIS A 58 -1.91 -4.60 7.23
N TYR A 59 -2.63 -3.49 7.44
CA TYR A 59 -2.79 -2.87 8.75
C TYR A 59 -3.27 -3.88 9.81
N GLN A 60 -4.30 -4.67 9.50
CA GLN A 60 -4.88 -5.61 10.46
C GLN A 60 -3.89 -6.71 10.83
N ALA A 61 -3.04 -7.16 9.89
CA ALA A 61 -1.97 -8.11 10.16
C ALA A 61 -0.91 -7.52 11.10
N LEU A 62 -0.47 -6.28 10.86
CA LEU A 62 0.44 -5.55 11.75
C LEU A 62 -0.15 -5.39 13.15
N ALA A 63 -1.40 -4.93 13.24
CA ALA A 63 -2.07 -4.69 14.50
C ALA A 63 -2.20 -5.98 15.32
N SER A 64 -2.59 -7.08 14.66
CA SER A 64 -2.67 -8.40 15.28
C SER A 64 -1.31 -8.85 15.81
N PHE A 65 -0.25 -8.70 15.02
CA PHE A 65 1.10 -9.04 15.45
C PHE A 65 1.57 -8.23 16.67
N ILE A 66 1.35 -6.92 16.68
CA ILE A 66 1.69 -6.05 17.83
C ILE A 66 0.94 -6.52 19.08
N ASN A 67 -0.35 -6.84 18.93
CA ASN A 67 -1.21 -7.30 20.03
C ASN A 67 -0.78 -8.68 20.56
N ASP A 68 -0.44 -9.62 19.68
CA ASP A 68 0.05 -10.96 20.02
C ASP A 68 1.38 -10.91 20.77
N ARG A 69 2.17 -9.85 20.54
CA ARG A 69 3.43 -9.59 21.26
C ARG A 69 3.22 -8.86 22.58
N GLY A 70 1.98 -8.77 23.07
CA GLY A 70 1.65 -8.21 24.38
C GLY A 70 1.70 -6.69 24.43
N ASP A 71 1.51 -6.02 23.29
CA ASP A 71 1.40 -4.57 23.18
C ASP A 71 0.03 -4.15 22.61
N VAL A 72 -0.17 -2.86 22.36
CA VAL A 72 -1.39 -2.34 21.71
C VAL A 72 -1.01 -1.57 20.47
N ALA A 73 -1.50 -2.03 19.32
CA ALA A 73 -1.37 -1.28 18.06
C ALA A 73 -2.09 0.06 18.16
N THR A 74 -1.40 1.15 17.81
CA THR A 74 -2.00 2.48 17.81
C THR A 74 -2.78 2.68 16.51
N VAL A 75 -3.95 3.31 16.58
CA VAL A 75 -4.64 3.84 15.40
C VAL A 75 -4.36 5.34 15.35
N PRO A 76 -3.44 5.80 14.47
CA PRO A 76 -3.04 7.20 14.44
C PRO A 76 -4.04 8.07 13.67
N THR A 77 -3.90 9.38 13.81
CA THR A 77 -4.48 10.32 12.85
C THR A 77 -3.74 10.18 11.53
N ILE A 78 -4.49 10.05 10.43
CA ILE A 78 -3.93 9.90 9.08
C ILE A 78 -4.11 11.23 8.34
N GLU A 79 -3.03 11.75 7.77
CA GLU A 79 -3.08 12.93 6.91
C GLU A 79 -3.88 12.63 5.63
N ALA A 80 -4.60 13.63 5.13
CA ALA A 80 -5.38 13.47 3.91
C ALA A 80 -4.44 13.44 2.69
N PRO A 81 -4.61 12.49 1.76
CA PRO A 81 -3.91 12.54 0.48
C PRO A 81 -4.32 13.79 -0.31
N GLU A 82 -3.35 14.49 -0.89
CA GLU A 82 -3.57 15.75 -1.63
C GLU A 82 -3.29 15.62 -3.14
N ASP A 83 -2.85 14.44 -3.60
CA ASP A 83 -2.45 14.21 -4.99
C ASP A 83 -3.59 14.51 -5.97
N GLU A 84 -3.28 15.28 -7.00
CA GLU A 84 -4.19 15.57 -8.11
C GLU A 84 -3.87 14.64 -9.29
N ILE A 85 -4.86 13.86 -9.70
CA ILE A 85 -4.73 12.91 -10.80
C ILE A 85 -5.49 13.45 -12.01
N THR A 86 -4.81 13.52 -13.16
CA THR A 86 -5.37 14.06 -14.41
C THR A 86 -5.53 13.00 -15.50
N SER A 87 -4.84 11.87 -15.37
CA SER A 87 -4.89 10.76 -16.33
C SER A 87 -4.83 9.39 -15.64
N LEU A 88 -5.16 8.33 -16.39
CA LEU A 88 -4.95 6.95 -15.92
C LEU A 88 -3.46 6.67 -15.63
N ARG A 89 -2.56 7.24 -16.44
CA ARG A 89 -1.12 7.11 -16.22
C ARG A 89 -0.69 7.72 -14.90
N ASP A 90 -1.12 8.95 -14.61
CA ASP A 90 -0.78 9.63 -13.37
C ASP A 90 -1.19 8.79 -12.15
N ALA A 91 -2.38 8.17 -12.20
CA ALA A 91 -2.88 7.33 -11.12
C ALA A 91 -1.98 6.10 -10.87
N ILE A 92 -1.58 5.43 -11.95
CA ILE A 92 -0.76 4.22 -11.90
C ILE A 92 0.69 4.55 -11.50
N GLU A 93 1.24 5.67 -11.97
CA GLU A 93 2.58 6.14 -11.57
C GLU A 93 2.60 6.57 -10.09
N ALA A 94 1.57 7.26 -9.61
CA ALA A 94 1.46 7.63 -8.19
C ALA A 94 1.32 6.39 -7.27
N ALA A 95 0.59 5.37 -7.72
CA ALA A 95 0.51 4.08 -7.04
C ALA A 95 1.86 3.35 -7.02
N PHE A 96 2.56 3.29 -8.16
CA PHE A 96 3.91 2.72 -8.24
C PHE A 96 4.88 3.38 -7.26
N ASP A 97 4.91 4.71 -7.20
CA ASP A 97 5.79 5.45 -6.29
C ASP A 97 5.45 5.18 -4.82
N THR A 98 4.16 5.05 -4.50
CA THR A 98 3.68 4.69 -3.16
C THR A 98 4.18 3.29 -2.77
N GLU A 99 4.00 2.29 -3.63
CA GLU A 99 4.45 0.91 -3.36
C GLU A 99 5.97 0.79 -3.27
N LEU A 100 6.69 1.53 -4.11
CA LEU A 100 8.16 1.59 -4.07
C LEU A 100 8.66 2.23 -2.78
N GLN A 101 7.96 3.24 -2.27
CA GLN A 101 8.28 3.86 -0.99
C GLN A 101 8.00 2.89 0.17
N LEU A 102 6.86 2.20 0.16
CA LEU A 102 6.56 1.14 1.13
C LEU A 102 7.61 0.01 1.10
N GLU A 103 8.08 -0.41 -0.08
CA GLU A 103 9.16 -1.41 -0.19
C GLU A 103 10.43 -0.94 0.53
N ARG A 104 10.81 0.33 0.33
CA ARG A 104 11.99 0.93 0.96
C ARG A 104 11.82 1.01 2.47
N ASP A 105 10.64 1.41 2.93
CA ASP A 105 10.32 1.55 4.35
C ASP A 105 10.31 0.19 5.05
N TYR A 106 9.64 -0.82 4.48
CA TYR A 106 9.68 -2.18 5.01
C TYR A 106 11.09 -2.76 5.03
N SER A 107 11.92 -2.47 4.01
CA SER A 107 13.32 -2.88 3.98
C SER A 107 14.14 -2.20 5.08
N ASP A 108 13.89 -0.91 5.37
CA ASP A 108 14.51 -0.20 6.49
C ASP A 108 14.07 -0.77 7.84
N TRP A 109 12.76 -0.94 8.04
CA TRP A 109 12.20 -1.48 9.28
C TRP A 109 12.72 -2.89 9.56
N TYR A 110 12.75 -3.74 8.53
CA TYR A 110 13.33 -5.09 8.63
C TYR A 110 14.79 -5.04 9.10
N ARG A 111 15.62 -4.17 8.51
CA ARG A 111 17.05 -4.03 8.85
C ARG A 111 17.27 -3.50 10.26
N ARG A 112 16.34 -2.69 10.77
CA ARG A 112 16.43 -2.04 12.09
C ARG A 112 15.73 -2.82 13.20
N CYS A 113 15.06 -3.92 12.89
CA CYS A 113 14.47 -4.81 13.88
C CYS A 113 15.50 -5.81 14.42
N ASP A 114 15.71 -5.81 15.73
CA ASP A 114 16.66 -6.73 16.37
C ASP A 114 16.10 -8.16 16.50
N SER A 115 14.80 -8.31 16.76
CA SER A 115 14.17 -9.62 16.97
C SER A 115 14.06 -10.42 15.67
N GLU A 116 14.49 -11.67 15.73
CA GLU A 116 14.29 -12.64 14.63
C GLU A 116 12.81 -12.90 14.37
N VAL A 117 11.96 -12.90 15.39
CA VAL A 117 10.51 -13.11 15.26
C VAL A 117 9.86 -11.95 14.51
N THR A 118 10.22 -10.71 14.87
CA THR A 118 9.71 -9.51 14.18
C THR A 118 10.23 -9.43 12.75
N ARG A 119 11.51 -9.75 12.52
CA ARG A 119 12.05 -9.85 11.15
C ARG A 119 11.35 -10.92 10.33
N GLN A 120 11.13 -12.11 10.89
CA GLN A 120 10.41 -13.20 10.20
C GLN A 120 8.97 -12.80 9.85
N PHE A 121 8.30 -12.05 10.72
CA PHE A 121 6.99 -11.47 10.42
C PHE A 121 7.06 -10.45 9.29
N LEU A 122 8.03 -9.54 9.29
CA LEU A 122 8.17 -8.49 8.27
C LEU A 122 8.54 -9.02 6.87
N LEU A 123 9.08 -10.24 6.75
CA LEU A 123 9.40 -10.84 5.45
C LEU A 123 8.19 -10.94 4.51
N GLN A 124 6.98 -11.13 5.06
CA GLN A 124 5.78 -11.22 4.23
C GLN A 124 5.49 -9.90 3.50
N PHE A 125 5.72 -8.76 4.16
CA PHE A 125 5.52 -7.44 3.56
C PHE A 125 6.57 -7.16 2.48
N LEU A 126 7.83 -7.56 2.69
CA LEU A 126 8.84 -7.48 1.63
C LEU A 126 8.44 -8.30 0.38
N GLU A 127 7.79 -9.45 0.56
CA GLU A 127 7.26 -10.22 -0.57
C GLU A 127 6.08 -9.51 -1.25
N ILE A 128 5.16 -8.94 -0.46
CA ILE A 128 4.00 -8.17 -0.94
C ILE A 128 4.49 -6.97 -1.76
N GLN A 129 5.33 -6.11 -1.19
CA GLN A 129 5.81 -4.90 -1.86
C GLN A 129 6.56 -5.23 -3.16
N ARG A 130 7.41 -6.26 -3.17
CA ARG A 130 8.09 -6.70 -4.40
C ARG A 130 7.09 -7.11 -5.49
N LYS A 131 5.97 -7.76 -5.13
CA LYS A 131 4.92 -8.13 -6.10
C LYS A 131 4.17 -6.89 -6.58
N ALA A 132 3.76 -6.00 -5.67
CA ALA A 132 3.04 -4.77 -5.99
C ALA A 132 3.86 -3.85 -6.91
N VAL A 133 5.14 -3.60 -6.59
CA VAL A 133 6.06 -2.82 -7.44
C VAL A 133 6.20 -3.43 -8.84
N GLY A 134 6.27 -4.76 -8.93
CA GLY A 134 6.29 -5.47 -10.21
C GLY A 134 5.00 -5.27 -11.01
N GLU A 135 3.85 -5.43 -10.36
CA GLU A 135 2.53 -5.28 -10.99
C GLU A 135 2.30 -3.86 -11.52
N PHE A 136 2.53 -2.83 -10.70
CA PHE A 136 2.40 -1.44 -11.14
C PHE A 136 3.44 -1.09 -12.21
N GLY A 137 4.66 -1.63 -12.13
CA GLY A 137 5.67 -1.47 -13.19
C GLY A 137 5.23 -2.06 -14.52
N ASP A 138 4.60 -3.24 -14.50
CA ASP A 138 4.03 -3.87 -15.70
C ASP A 138 2.87 -3.05 -16.27
N LEU A 139 2.02 -2.46 -15.43
CA LEU A 139 0.94 -1.56 -15.86
C LEU A 139 1.47 -0.29 -16.53
N ILE A 140 2.52 0.33 -15.98
CA ILE A 140 3.21 1.47 -16.62
C ILE A 140 3.75 1.05 -17.98
N ALA A 141 4.43 -0.09 -18.07
CA ALA A 141 4.96 -0.59 -19.33
C ALA A 141 3.85 -0.84 -20.37
N ARG A 142 2.66 -1.28 -19.94
CA ARG A 142 1.49 -1.42 -20.83
C ARG A 142 0.94 -0.08 -21.28
N LEU A 143 0.85 0.90 -20.40
CA LEU A 143 0.45 2.27 -20.73
C LEU A 143 1.43 2.90 -21.73
N ASP A 144 2.73 2.62 -21.62
CA ASP A 144 3.74 3.06 -22.60
C ASP A 144 3.49 2.47 -24.00
N ARG A 145 2.95 1.25 -24.08
CA ARG A 145 2.58 0.64 -25.37
C ARG A 145 1.33 1.26 -25.97
N ALA A 146 0.37 1.66 -25.14
CA ALA A 146 -0.84 2.33 -25.61
C ALA A 146 -0.56 3.79 -26.04
N GLY A 147 0.37 4.46 -25.37
CA GLY A 147 0.61 5.90 -25.57
C GLY A 147 -0.66 6.70 -25.27
N ASP A 148 -0.97 7.65 -26.14
CA ASP A 148 -2.16 8.52 -26.01
C ASP A 148 -3.39 7.98 -26.77
N ASP A 149 -3.37 6.71 -27.24
CA ASP A 149 -4.53 6.13 -27.94
C ASP A 149 -5.71 5.90 -26.98
N PRO A 150 -6.85 6.62 -27.14
CA PRO A 150 -7.98 6.48 -26.23
C PRO A 150 -8.56 5.08 -26.19
N CYS A 151 -8.52 4.34 -27.31
CA CYS A 151 -8.99 2.96 -27.36
C CYS A 151 -8.10 2.03 -26.54
N GLY A 152 -6.77 2.14 -26.68
CA GLY A 152 -5.80 1.41 -25.88
C GLY A 152 -5.93 1.69 -24.37
N LEU A 153 -6.13 2.95 -23.99
CA LEU A 153 -6.34 3.32 -22.59
C LEU A 153 -7.63 2.74 -22.01
N LEU A 154 -8.75 2.80 -22.76
CA LEU A 154 -10.01 2.19 -22.32
C LEU A 154 -9.96 0.66 -22.27
N LEU A 155 -9.12 0.03 -23.09
CA LEU A 155 -8.89 -1.41 -23.01
C LEU A 155 -8.15 -1.78 -21.74
N ILE A 156 -7.08 -1.06 -21.40
CA ILE A 156 -6.33 -1.25 -20.15
C ILE A 156 -7.23 -1.00 -18.94
N ASP A 157 -7.99 0.10 -18.95
CA ASP A 157 -8.97 0.40 -17.89
C ASP A 157 -9.94 -0.76 -17.71
N LYS A 158 -10.53 -1.27 -18.79
CA LYS A 158 -11.47 -2.38 -18.71
C LYS A 158 -10.85 -3.61 -18.03
N GLU A 159 -9.62 -3.96 -18.39
CA GLU A 159 -8.92 -5.12 -17.81
C GLU A 159 -8.61 -4.94 -16.31
N LEU A 160 -8.27 -3.73 -15.85
CA LEU A 160 -8.13 -3.44 -14.42
C LEU A 160 -9.43 -3.70 -13.65
N GLY A 161 -10.57 -3.59 -14.32
CA GLY A 161 -11.90 -3.80 -13.75
C GLY A 161 -12.37 -5.26 -13.74
N GLU A 162 -11.61 -6.22 -14.25
CA GLU A 162 -12.00 -7.65 -14.29
C GLU A 162 -11.58 -8.36 -12.99
#